data_AF-A0A1Y1NDH5-F1
#
_entry.id   AF-A0A1Y1NDH5-F1
#
_cell.length_a   1.000
_cell.length_b   1.000
_cell.length_c   1.000
_cell.angle_alpha   90.00
_cell.angle_beta   90.00
_cell.angle_gamma   90.00
#
_symmetry.space_group_name_H-M   'P 1'
#
loop_
_entity.id
_entity.type
_entity.pdbx_description
1 polymer ?
#
loop_
_entity_poly.entity_id
_entity_poly.type
_entity_poly.pdbx_seq_one_letter_code
_entity_poly.pdbx_strand_id
1 'polypeptide(L)'
;FILDFKIKELKSQIEPRDKQIREQTEQINDMVNELENLQKIIVNLDIQLGELREKLSAADHELKREIVKNRASKAALKTIRTDLHHVSGIIQEPAKLAKALKEMYHKYNADKDFDVIRVEEGEARNEFHRQRDFLERTVKTLQQQVITFSKAGGGDKIRLVEENATLIAETNKLRRNLKTESTEKKKMQSLLGLTAKYMPARQAQKRLNEAVMT
;
A
#
# COMPACT_ATOMS: atom_id res chain seq x y z
N PHE A 1 -4.53 -79.30 96.95
CA PHE A 1 -5.36 -78.50 97.89
C PHE A 1 -4.84 -77.09 98.14
N ILE A 2 -3.68 -76.88 98.80
CA ILE A 2 -3.17 -75.52 99.09
C ILE A 2 -2.79 -74.75 97.82
N LEU A 3 -2.11 -75.42 96.88
CA LEU A 3 -1.72 -74.83 95.59
C LEU A 3 -2.93 -74.50 94.72
N ASP A 4 -3.95 -75.36 94.67
CA ASP A 4 -5.17 -75.13 93.89
C ASP A 4 -5.96 -73.93 94.41
N PHE A 5 -6.01 -73.76 95.74
CA PHE A 5 -6.62 -72.58 96.37
C PHE A 5 -5.85 -71.30 95.99
N LYS A 6 -4.52 -71.34 96.02
CA LYS A 6 -3.68 -70.19 95.62
C LYS A 6 -3.81 -69.86 94.14
N ILE A 7 -3.90 -70.86 93.28
CA ILE A 7 -4.15 -70.69 91.84
C ILE A 7 -5.52 -70.04 91.62
N LYS A 8 -6.56 -70.48 92.33
CA LYS A 8 -7.92 -69.91 92.21
C LYS A 8 -7.99 -68.46 92.71
N GLU A 9 -7.31 -68.15 93.81
CA GLU A 9 -7.19 -66.80 94.34
C GLU A 9 -6.47 -65.87 93.35
N LEU A 10 -5.33 -66.29 92.79
CA LEU A 10 -4.59 -65.52 91.80
C LEU A 10 -5.40 -65.31 90.52
N LYS A 11 -6.09 -66.35 90.03
CA LYS A 11 -7.00 -66.22 88.88
C LYS A 11 -8.12 -65.20 89.14
N SER A 12 -8.72 -65.25 90.32
CA SER A 12 -9.77 -64.28 90.73
C SER A 12 -9.25 -62.84 90.81
N GLN A 13 -7.95 -62.61 91.00
CA GLN A 13 -7.34 -61.29 90.99
C GLN A 13 -6.88 -60.85 89.59
N ILE A 14 -6.48 -61.80 88.74
CA ILE A 14 -6.01 -61.54 87.37
C ILE A 14 -7.19 -61.22 86.43
N GLU A 15 -8.28 -61.99 86.48
CA GLU A 15 -9.46 -61.79 85.61
C GLU A 15 -10.03 -60.37 85.59
N PRO A 16 -10.25 -59.67 86.74
CA PRO A 16 -10.75 -58.30 86.72
C PRO A 16 -9.71 -57.32 86.15
N ARG A 17 -8.41 -57.56 86.37
CA ARG A 17 -7.36 -56.73 85.78
C ARG A 17 -7.27 -56.92 84.27
N ASP A 18 -7.37 -58.15 83.78
CA ASP A 18 -7.41 -58.43 82.35
C ASP A 18 -8.65 -57.80 81.69
N LYS A 19 -9.78 -57.78 82.39
CA LYS A 19 -10.98 -57.07 81.92
C LYS A 19 -10.75 -55.56 81.84
N GLN A 20 -10.17 -54.95 82.87
CA GLN A 20 -9.83 -53.52 82.87
C GLN A 20 -8.82 -53.17 81.77
N ILE A 21 -7.79 -53.99 81.56
CA ILE A 21 -6.82 -53.80 80.48
C ILE A 21 -7.51 -53.83 79.12
N ARG A 22 -8.45 -54.77 78.89
CA ARG A 22 -9.23 -54.82 77.65
C ARG A 22 -10.07 -53.57 77.44
N GLU A 23 -10.82 -53.13 78.46
CA GLU A 23 -11.65 -51.92 78.39
C GLU A 23 -10.79 -50.66 78.12
N GLN A 24 -9.64 -50.52 78.79
CA GLN A 24 -8.72 -49.43 78.54
C GLN A 24 -8.08 -49.48 77.15
N THR A 25 -7.79 -50.69 76.65
CA THR A 25 -7.26 -50.88 75.29
C THR A 25 -8.29 -50.47 74.24
N GLU A 26 -9.57 -50.79 74.44
CA GLU A 26 -10.66 -50.38 73.57
C GLU A 26 -10.82 -48.85 73.57
N GLN A 27 -10.81 -48.21 74.76
CA GLN A 27 -10.83 -46.75 74.86
C GLN A 27 -9.64 -46.09 74.17
N ILE A 28 -8.42 -46.65 74.29
CA ILE A 28 -7.24 -46.15 73.59
C ILE A 28 -7.44 -46.26 72.08
N ASN A 29 -7.99 -47.37 71.58
CA ASN A 29 -8.25 -47.53 70.15
C ASN A 29 -9.28 -46.53 69.63
N ASP A 30 -10.36 -46.28 70.37
CA ASP A 30 -11.36 -45.27 70.01
C ASP A 30 -10.75 -43.87 69.96
N MET A 31 -9.95 -43.52 70.96
CA MET A 31 -9.23 -42.24 70.98
C MET A 31 -8.24 -42.11 69.81
N VAL A 32 -7.54 -43.18 69.43
CA VAL A 32 -6.64 -43.17 68.26
C VAL A 32 -7.43 -42.93 66.98
N ASN A 33 -8.58 -43.60 66.81
CA ASN A 33 -9.45 -43.39 65.65
C ASN A 33 -9.97 -41.95 65.57
N GLU A 34 -10.36 -41.36 66.70
CA GLU A 34 -10.75 -39.95 66.77
C GLU A 34 -9.60 -39.02 66.39
N LEU A 35 -8.39 -39.27 66.91
CA LEU A 35 -7.19 -38.48 66.57
C LEU A 35 -6.88 -38.55 65.07
N GLU A 36 -6.96 -39.72 64.44
CA GLU A 36 -6.76 -39.85 63.00
C GLU A 36 -7.81 -39.07 62.20
N ASN A 37 -9.07 -39.10 62.64
CA ASN A 37 -10.14 -38.34 62.00
C ASN A 37 -9.93 -36.83 62.13
N LEU A 38 -9.53 -36.36 63.32
CA LEU A 38 -9.18 -34.96 63.53
C LEU A 38 -7.99 -34.54 62.66
N GLN A 39 -6.97 -35.39 62.54
CA GLN A 39 -5.82 -35.11 61.68
C GLN A 39 -6.23 -34.98 60.20
N LYS A 40 -7.12 -35.84 59.70
CA LYS A 40 -7.69 -35.73 58.34
C LYS A 40 -8.44 -34.40 58.15
N ILE A 41 -9.22 -33.98 59.16
CA ILE A 41 -9.95 -32.71 59.12
C ILE A 41 -8.98 -31.53 59.09
N ILE A 42 -7.93 -31.53 59.91
CA ILE A 42 -6.91 -30.47 59.94
C ILE A 42 -6.25 -30.33 58.57
N VAL A 43 -5.80 -31.44 57.97
CA VAL A 43 -5.20 -31.41 56.63
C VAL A 43 -6.16 -30.87 55.57
N ASN A 44 -7.44 -31.25 55.63
CA ASN A 44 -8.45 -30.72 54.72
C ASN A 44 -8.64 -29.21 54.89
N LEU A 45 -8.75 -28.74 56.14
CA LEU A 45 -8.87 -27.32 56.43
C LEU A 45 -7.65 -26.53 55.96
N ASP A 46 -6.44 -27.07 56.10
CA ASP A 46 -5.21 -26.44 55.60
C ASP A 46 -5.23 -26.28 54.08
N ILE A 47 -5.70 -27.31 53.36
CA ILE A 47 -5.86 -27.24 51.89
C ILE A 47 -6.89 -26.16 51.53
N GLN A 48 -8.06 -26.15 52.17
CA GLN A 48 -9.10 -25.14 51.92
C GLN A 48 -8.59 -23.71 52.22
N LEU A 49 -7.80 -23.54 53.27
CA LEU A 49 -7.19 -22.27 53.63
C LEU A 49 -6.20 -21.83 52.53
N GLY A 50 -5.39 -22.75 52.02
CA GLY A 50 -4.53 -22.52 50.85
C GLY A 50 -5.30 -22.04 49.63
N GLU A 51 -6.34 -22.78 49.23
CA GLU A 51 -7.18 -22.41 48.08
C GLU A 51 -7.85 -21.04 48.24
N LEU A 52 -8.36 -20.73 49.44
CA LEU A 52 -8.99 -19.44 49.72
C LEU A 52 -7.98 -18.29 49.66
N ARG A 53 -6.74 -18.50 50.12
CA ARG A 53 -5.66 -17.51 49.99
C ARG A 53 -5.30 -17.25 48.53
N GLU A 54 -5.21 -18.30 47.71
CA GLU A 54 -4.94 -18.15 46.27
C GLU A 54 -6.07 -17.42 45.56
N LYS A 55 -7.33 -17.77 45.83
CA LYS A 55 -8.51 -17.07 45.30
C LYS A 55 -8.51 -15.60 45.69
N LEU A 56 -8.18 -15.29 46.95
CA LEU A 56 -8.08 -13.90 47.42
C LEU A 56 -6.98 -13.15 46.66
N SER A 57 -5.80 -13.74 46.50
CA SER A 57 -4.69 -13.13 45.76
C SER A 57 -5.05 -12.88 44.28
N ALA A 58 -5.74 -13.83 43.64
CA ALA A 58 -6.19 -13.68 42.27
C ALA A 58 -7.23 -12.56 42.12
N ALA A 59 -8.20 -12.51 43.04
CA ALA A 59 -9.21 -11.45 43.09
C ALA A 59 -8.58 -10.07 43.34
N ASP A 60 -7.59 -9.97 44.22
CA ASP A 60 -6.85 -8.72 44.47
C ASP A 60 -6.08 -8.24 43.23
N HIS A 61 -5.49 -9.15 42.46
CA HIS A 61 -4.83 -8.81 41.20
C HIS A 61 -5.82 -8.35 40.14
N GLU A 62 -6.96 -9.01 40.02
CA GLU A 62 -8.04 -8.59 39.11
C GLU A 62 -8.60 -7.22 39.49
N LEU A 63 -8.87 -6.99 40.78
CA LEU A 63 -9.34 -5.72 41.29
C LEU A 63 -8.34 -4.59 40.99
N LYS A 64 -7.03 -4.82 41.21
CA LYS A 64 -5.99 -3.84 40.86
C LYS A 64 -5.99 -3.52 39.36
N ARG A 65 -6.13 -4.54 38.49
CA ARG A 65 -6.21 -4.35 37.04
C ARG A 65 -7.42 -3.52 36.64
N GLU A 66 -8.59 -3.84 37.18
CA GLU A 66 -9.83 -3.10 36.90
C GLU A 66 -9.79 -1.68 37.46
N ILE A 67 -9.17 -1.43 38.61
CA ILE A 67 -8.93 -0.07 39.12
C ILE A 67 -8.09 0.75 38.14
N VAL A 68 -6.99 0.19 37.64
CA VAL A 68 -6.12 0.89 36.67
C VAL A 68 -6.88 1.18 35.38
N LYS A 69 -7.61 0.20 34.84
CA LYS A 69 -8.44 0.35 33.64
C LYS A 69 -9.55 1.39 33.83
N ASN A 70 -10.22 1.38 34.98
CA ASN A 70 -11.25 2.36 35.33
C ASN A 70 -10.67 3.78 35.43
N ARG A 71 -9.49 3.93 36.05
CA ARG A 71 -8.77 5.22 36.09
C ARG A 71 -8.41 5.71 34.70
N ALA A 72 -7.88 4.84 33.83
CA ALA A 72 -7.55 5.19 32.45
C ALA A 72 -8.80 5.60 31.65
N SER A 73 -9.89 4.83 31.76
CA SER A 73 -11.17 5.14 31.12
C SER A 73 -11.75 6.48 31.61
N LYS A 74 -11.74 6.74 32.92
CA LYS A 74 -12.17 8.03 33.49
C LYS A 74 -11.31 9.19 33.01
N ALA A 75 -10.00 9.00 32.90
CA ALA A 75 -9.09 10.01 32.36
C ALA A 75 -9.43 10.30 30.89
N ALA A 76 -9.65 9.27 30.06
CA ALA A 76 -10.06 9.42 28.67
C ALA A 76 -11.42 10.13 28.54
N LEU A 77 -12.40 9.79 29.36
CA LEU A 77 -13.69 10.49 29.37
C LEU A 77 -13.53 11.96 29.77
N LYS A 78 -12.65 12.27 30.72
CA LYS A 78 -12.37 13.66 31.11
C LYS A 78 -11.73 14.44 29.95
N THR A 79 -10.79 13.84 29.22
CA THR A 79 -10.16 14.48 28.05
C THR A 79 -11.14 14.64 26.89
N ILE A 80 -12.01 13.65 26.63
CA ILE A 80 -13.09 13.77 25.64
C ILE A 80 -14.01 14.92 26.01
N ARG A 81 -14.41 15.01 27.28
CA ARG A 81 -15.27 16.09 27.77
C ARG A 81 -14.60 17.46 27.56
N THR A 82 -13.33 17.60 27.89
CA THR A 82 -12.62 18.87 27.65
C THR A 82 -12.55 19.19 26.16
N ASP A 83 -12.23 18.22 25.31
CA ASP A 83 -12.15 18.44 23.86
C ASP A 83 -13.51 18.81 23.26
N LEU A 84 -14.60 18.18 23.73
CA LEU A 84 -15.97 18.57 23.39
C LEU A 84 -16.31 20.01 23.80
N HIS A 85 -15.86 20.47 24.98
CA HIS A 85 -16.04 21.86 25.37
C HIS A 85 -15.28 22.82 24.44
N HIS A 86 -14.07 22.47 23.99
CA HIS A 86 -13.33 23.28 23.02
C HIS A 86 -14.05 23.33 21.67
N VAL A 87 -14.55 22.19 21.18
CA VAL A 87 -15.32 22.09 19.92
C VAL A 87 -16.63 22.88 20.01
N SER A 88 -17.32 22.81 21.15
CA SER A 88 -18.54 23.60 21.42
C SER A 88 -18.28 25.11 21.37
N GLY A 89 -17.10 25.57 21.77
CA GLY A 89 -16.71 26.98 21.64
C GLY A 89 -16.58 27.48 20.18
N ILE A 90 -16.44 26.57 19.21
CA ILE A 90 -16.23 26.88 17.78
C ILE A 90 -17.54 26.67 16.98
N ILE A 91 -18.68 26.49 17.64
CA ILE A 91 -19.98 26.25 16.99
C ILE A 91 -20.36 27.31 15.95
N GLN A 92 -19.92 28.56 16.13
CA GLN A 92 -20.22 29.65 15.20
C GLN A 92 -19.46 29.54 13.86
N GLU A 93 -18.41 28.72 13.78
CA GLU A 93 -17.60 28.53 12.58
C GLU A 93 -17.72 27.10 12.02
N PRO A 94 -18.66 26.84 11.08
CA PRO A 94 -18.99 25.48 10.65
C PRO A 94 -17.84 24.72 9.97
N ALA A 95 -16.95 25.43 9.25
CA ALA A 95 -15.80 24.81 8.59
C ALA A 95 -14.72 24.35 9.57
N LYS A 96 -14.45 25.15 10.62
CA LYS A 96 -13.49 24.79 11.68
C LYS A 96 -14.06 23.72 12.60
N LEU A 97 -15.37 23.78 12.88
CA LEU A 97 -16.09 22.77 13.66
C LEU A 97 -16.00 21.39 13.01
N ALA A 98 -16.30 21.29 11.71
CA ALA A 98 -16.22 20.02 10.99
C ALA A 98 -14.82 19.42 11.00
N LYS A 99 -13.77 20.25 10.95
CA LYS A 99 -12.38 19.80 11.04
C LYS A 99 -12.02 19.32 12.45
N ALA A 100 -12.35 20.09 13.48
CA ALA A 100 -12.06 19.75 14.87
C ALA A 100 -12.82 18.49 15.33
N LEU A 101 -14.06 18.30 14.85
CA LEU A 101 -14.87 17.12 15.16
C LEU A 101 -14.32 15.86 14.47
N LYS A 102 -13.81 15.98 13.25
CA LYS A 102 -13.05 14.89 12.59
C LYS A 102 -11.78 14.55 13.36
N GLU A 103 -10.98 15.54 13.75
CA GLU A 103 -9.77 15.33 14.55
C GLU A 103 -10.07 14.67 15.90
N MET A 104 -11.15 15.08 16.58
CA MET A 104 -11.61 14.45 17.83
C MET A 104 -12.07 13.01 17.60
N TYR A 105 -12.83 12.75 16.52
CA TYR A 105 -13.25 11.41 16.14
C TYR A 105 -12.04 10.49 15.90
N HIS A 106 -11.03 10.97 15.17
CA HIS A 106 -9.80 10.21 14.92
C HIS A 106 -8.94 9.97 16.18
N LYS A 107 -8.95 10.90 17.13
CA LYS A 107 -8.16 10.78 18.37
C LYS A 107 -8.72 9.74 19.35
N TYR A 108 -10.03 9.54 19.39
CA TYR A 108 -10.69 8.68 20.38
C TYR A 108 -11.27 7.38 19.80
N ASN A 109 -11.55 7.33 18.50
CA ASN A 109 -11.84 6.09 17.77
C ASN A 109 -10.57 5.61 17.06
N ALA A 110 -9.55 5.25 17.84
CA ALA A 110 -8.42 4.48 17.33
C ALA A 110 -8.90 3.08 16.90
N ASP A 111 -9.64 3.02 15.80
CA ASP A 111 -9.81 1.79 15.04
C ASP A 111 -8.48 1.53 14.33
N LYS A 112 -7.97 0.32 14.52
CA LYS A 112 -6.85 -0.21 13.72
C LYS A 112 -7.14 -0.09 12.21
N ASP A 113 -8.41 -0.09 11.84
CA ASP A 113 -8.88 0.10 10.47
C ASP A 113 -8.60 1.53 9.97
N PHE A 114 -8.60 2.55 10.83
CA PHE A 114 -8.36 3.93 10.39
C PHE A 114 -6.88 4.22 10.10
N ASP A 115 -5.96 3.66 10.89
CA ASP A 115 -4.52 3.76 10.58
C ASP A 115 -4.19 3.01 9.28
N VAL A 116 -4.85 1.88 9.02
CA VAL A 116 -4.77 1.15 7.75
C VAL A 116 -5.31 2.00 6.60
N ILE A 117 -6.52 2.58 6.74
CA ILE A 117 -7.13 3.46 5.73
C ILE A 117 -6.26 4.69 5.44
N ARG A 118 -5.64 5.31 6.46
CA ARG A 118 -4.78 6.48 6.26
C ARG A 118 -3.47 6.14 5.54
N VAL A 119 -2.90 4.96 5.81
CA VAL A 119 -1.74 4.45 5.09
C VAL A 119 -2.12 4.14 3.64
N GLU A 120 -3.25 3.46 3.42
CA GLU A 120 -3.79 3.15 2.09
C GLU A 120 -4.13 4.42 1.28
N GLU A 121 -4.76 5.42 1.89
CA GLU A 121 -5.04 6.72 1.24
C GLU A 121 -3.74 7.47 0.89
N GLY A 122 -2.73 7.38 1.76
CA GLY A 122 -1.40 7.94 1.51
C GLY A 122 -0.70 7.27 0.33
N GLU A 123 -0.73 5.93 0.28
CA GLU A 123 -0.18 5.13 -0.80
C GLU A 123 -0.91 5.37 -2.11
N ALA A 124 -2.24 5.36 -2.11
CA ALA A 124 -3.05 5.67 -3.30
C ALA A 124 -2.77 7.08 -3.83
N ARG A 125 -2.70 8.10 -2.95
CA ARG A 125 -2.38 9.48 -3.35
C ARG A 125 -0.96 9.63 -3.91
N ASN A 126 0.00 8.92 -3.32
CA ASN A 126 1.38 8.90 -3.80
C ASN A 126 1.48 8.19 -5.16
N GLU A 127 0.74 7.10 -5.35
CA GLU A 127 0.65 6.39 -6.62
C GLU A 127 0.01 7.26 -7.70
N PHE A 128 -1.07 7.99 -7.39
CA PHE A 128 -1.65 8.98 -8.31
C PHE A 128 -0.66 10.08 -8.68
N HIS A 129 0.19 10.54 -7.76
CA HIS A 129 1.24 11.52 -8.09
C HIS A 129 2.29 10.92 -9.04
N ARG A 130 2.73 9.68 -8.79
CA ARG A 130 3.68 8.98 -9.68
C ARG A 130 3.10 8.79 -11.09
N GLN A 131 1.84 8.38 -11.17
CA GLN A 131 1.14 8.21 -12.45
C GLN A 131 0.98 9.54 -13.18
N ARG A 132 0.59 10.61 -12.47
CA ARG A 132 0.51 11.95 -13.05
C ARG A 132 1.87 12.41 -13.56
N ASP A 133 2.93 12.26 -12.77
CA ASP A 133 4.28 12.66 -13.16
C ASP A 133 4.78 11.86 -14.38
N PHE A 134 4.44 10.56 -14.47
CA PHE A 134 4.74 9.74 -15.64
C PHE A 134 3.99 10.23 -16.89
N LEU A 135 2.69 10.52 -16.76
CA LEU A 135 1.87 11.06 -17.84
C LEU A 135 2.39 12.44 -18.27
N GLU A 136 2.74 13.31 -17.34
CA GLU A 136 3.33 14.62 -17.63
C GLU A 136 4.66 14.51 -18.39
N ARG A 137 5.53 13.58 -18.00
CA ARG A 137 6.79 13.30 -18.72
C ARG A 137 6.52 12.76 -20.12
N THR A 138 5.52 11.89 -20.27
CA THR A 138 5.13 11.32 -21.57
C THR A 138 4.57 12.41 -22.47
N VAL A 139 3.68 13.26 -21.97
CA VAL A 139 3.12 14.41 -22.70
C VAL A 139 4.24 15.36 -23.13
N LYS A 140 5.18 15.70 -22.24
CA LYS A 140 6.34 16.55 -22.60
C LYS A 140 7.19 15.92 -23.69
N THR A 141 7.47 14.62 -23.60
CA THR A 141 8.24 13.90 -24.62
C THR A 141 7.52 13.89 -25.97
N LEU A 142 6.21 13.61 -25.98
CA LEU A 142 5.39 13.63 -27.20
C LEU A 142 5.32 15.03 -27.81
N GLN A 143 5.14 16.06 -26.98
CA GLN A 143 5.18 17.45 -27.44
C GLN A 143 6.53 17.80 -28.07
N GLN A 144 7.64 17.40 -27.45
CA GLN A 144 8.97 17.59 -28.02
C GLN A 144 9.13 16.84 -29.35
N GLN A 145 8.67 15.59 -29.43
CA GLN A 145 8.68 14.81 -30.67
C GLN A 145 7.89 15.51 -31.78
N VAL A 146 6.67 15.97 -31.51
CA VAL A 146 5.85 16.72 -32.48
C VAL A 146 6.57 18.00 -32.94
N ILE A 147 7.19 18.74 -32.02
CA ILE A 147 7.95 19.95 -32.37
C ILE A 147 9.16 19.59 -33.25
N THR A 148 9.90 18.52 -32.93
CA THR A 148 11.03 18.08 -33.74
C THR A 148 10.60 17.58 -35.12
N PHE A 149 9.52 16.80 -35.22
CA PHE A 149 8.96 16.34 -36.50
C PHE A 149 8.44 17.52 -37.33
N SER A 150 7.78 18.49 -36.70
CA SER A 150 7.29 19.69 -37.36
C SER A 150 8.45 20.56 -37.88
N LYS A 151 9.52 20.73 -37.10
CA LYS A 151 10.73 21.45 -37.53
C LYS A 151 11.48 20.73 -38.64
N ALA A 152 11.66 19.42 -38.54
CA ALA A 152 12.32 18.62 -39.58
C ALA A 152 11.51 18.63 -40.88
N GLY A 153 10.20 18.38 -40.81
CA GLY A 153 9.33 18.41 -41.98
C GLY A 153 9.11 19.81 -42.56
N GLY A 154 9.17 20.86 -41.74
CA GLY A 154 9.10 22.25 -42.19
C GLY A 154 10.36 22.69 -42.95
N GLY A 155 11.53 22.35 -42.42
CA GLY A 155 12.82 22.63 -43.06
C GLY A 155 12.97 21.93 -44.41
N ASP A 156 12.62 20.64 -44.48
CA ASP A 156 12.69 19.88 -45.74
C ASP A 156 11.66 20.35 -46.76
N LYS A 157 10.45 20.72 -46.34
CA LYS A 157 9.45 21.31 -47.25
C LYS A 157 9.92 22.65 -47.82
N ILE A 158 10.52 23.52 -47.01
CA ILE A 158 11.03 24.81 -47.48
C ILE A 158 12.19 24.60 -48.46
N ARG A 159 13.14 23.70 -48.14
CA ARG A 159 14.22 23.33 -49.05
C ARG A 159 13.72 22.78 -50.38
N LEU A 160 12.77 21.84 -50.34
CA LEU A 160 12.15 21.29 -51.56
C LEU A 160 11.41 22.35 -52.37
N VAL A 161 10.79 23.34 -51.72
CA VAL A 161 10.12 24.46 -52.40
C VAL A 161 11.14 25.40 -53.05
N GLU A 162 12.24 25.71 -52.37
CA GLU A 162 13.34 26.51 -52.94
C GLU A 162 14.00 25.80 -54.13
N GLU A 163 14.32 24.51 -54.00
CA GLU A 163 14.84 23.70 -55.11
C GLU A 163 13.85 23.66 -56.28
N ASN A 164 12.57 23.42 -56.03
CA ASN A 164 11.55 23.47 -57.07
C ASN A 164 11.45 24.86 -57.74
N ALA A 165 11.57 25.96 -56.99
CA ALA A 165 11.57 27.31 -57.56
C ALA A 165 12.78 27.54 -58.48
N THR A 166 13.97 27.07 -58.10
CA THR A 166 15.17 27.14 -58.94
C THR A 166 15.04 26.30 -60.21
N LEU A 167 14.54 25.07 -60.09
CA LEU A 167 14.29 24.17 -61.22
C LEU A 167 13.24 24.75 -62.19
N ILE A 168 12.19 25.41 -61.68
CA ILE A 168 11.20 26.11 -62.52
C ILE A 168 11.85 27.28 -63.25
N ALA A 169 12.69 28.07 -62.58
CA ALA A 169 13.40 29.19 -63.20
C ALA A 169 14.34 28.71 -64.31
N GLU A 170 15.09 27.63 -64.06
CA GLU A 170 15.98 27.02 -65.05
C GLU A 170 15.19 26.42 -66.22
N THR A 171 14.11 25.69 -65.95
CA THR A 171 13.21 25.15 -66.98
C THR A 171 12.65 26.27 -67.85
N ASN A 172 12.25 27.39 -67.26
CA ASN A 172 11.76 28.55 -68.00
C ASN A 172 12.85 29.23 -68.82
N LYS A 173 14.09 29.31 -68.31
CA LYS A 173 15.25 29.81 -69.05
C LYS A 173 15.55 28.91 -70.26
N LEU A 174 15.58 27.60 -70.05
CA LEU A 174 15.79 26.61 -71.11
C LEU A 174 14.68 26.68 -72.17
N ARG A 175 13.41 26.86 -71.77
CA ARG A 175 12.29 27.08 -72.70
C ARG A 175 12.45 28.36 -73.53
N ARG A 176 12.94 29.46 -72.92
CA ARG A 176 13.24 30.71 -73.65
C ARG A 176 14.38 30.51 -74.65
N ASN A 177 15.47 29.88 -74.23
CA ASN A 177 16.61 29.58 -75.09
C ASN A 177 16.20 28.67 -76.25
N LEU A 178 15.41 27.62 -75.98
CA LEU A 178 14.87 26.76 -77.04
C LEU A 178 14.01 27.55 -78.03
N LYS A 179 13.23 28.52 -77.54
CA LYS A 179 12.40 29.38 -78.39
C LYS A 179 13.27 30.31 -79.24
N THR A 180 14.30 30.94 -78.69
CA THR A 180 15.23 31.80 -79.45
C THR A 180 15.97 31.00 -80.51
N GLU A 181 16.55 29.85 -80.15
CA GLU A 181 17.21 28.93 -81.07
C GLU A 181 16.25 28.41 -82.16
N SER A 182 15.01 28.08 -81.79
CA SER A 182 13.99 27.68 -82.78
C SER A 182 13.66 28.82 -83.74
N THR A 183 13.59 30.07 -83.26
CA THR A 183 13.36 31.24 -84.12
C THR A 183 14.57 31.57 -84.99
N GLU A 184 15.79 31.44 -84.48
CA GLU A 184 17.03 31.63 -85.26
C GLU A 184 17.18 30.55 -86.32
N LYS A 185 16.93 29.29 -85.96
CA LYS A 185 16.86 28.18 -86.92
C LYS A 185 15.82 28.44 -88.00
N LYS A 186 14.62 28.93 -87.66
CA LYS A 186 13.60 29.32 -88.66
C LYS A 186 14.06 30.47 -89.55
N LYS A 187 14.72 31.50 -89.00
CA LYS A 187 15.29 32.62 -89.77
C LYS A 187 16.40 32.15 -90.70
N MET A 188 17.35 31.33 -90.22
CA MET A 188 18.38 30.70 -91.05
C MET A 188 17.77 29.81 -92.13
N GLN A 189 16.77 28.99 -91.80
CA GLN A 189 16.03 28.19 -92.79
C GLN A 189 15.36 29.06 -93.86
N SER A 190 14.83 30.24 -93.50
CA SER A 190 14.26 31.19 -94.45
C SER A 190 15.31 31.91 -95.30
N LEU A 191 16.46 32.28 -94.73
CA LEU A 191 17.59 32.91 -95.44
C LEU A 191 18.26 31.93 -96.41
N LEU A 192 18.36 30.66 -96.03
CA LEU A 192 18.92 29.59 -96.86
C LEU A 192 17.90 29.02 -97.87
N GLY A 193 16.65 29.47 -97.85
CA GLY A 193 15.58 28.99 -98.74
C GLY A 193 15.20 27.51 -98.53
N LEU A 194 15.56 26.93 -97.38
CA LEU A 194 15.37 25.51 -97.04
C LEU A 194 14.00 25.23 -96.41
N THR A 195 13.05 26.16 -96.54
CA THR A 195 11.67 25.96 -96.11
C THR A 195 11.04 24.86 -96.95
N ALA A 196 10.46 23.84 -96.30
CA ALA A 196 9.88 22.64 -96.93
C ALA A 196 8.81 22.91 -98.02
N LYS A 197 8.38 24.16 -98.16
CA LYS A 197 7.44 24.63 -99.18
C LYS A 197 8.10 24.95 -100.54
N TYR A 198 9.42 25.16 -100.58
CA TYR A 198 10.15 25.61 -101.78
C TYR A 198 11.35 24.73 -102.18
N MET A 199 11.72 23.70 -101.41
CA MET A 199 12.75 22.73 -101.81
C MET A 199 12.59 21.37 -101.09
N PRO A 200 12.70 20.21 -101.78
CA PRO A 200 12.66 18.89 -101.12
C PRO A 200 13.91 18.67 -100.25
N ALA A 201 13.71 18.12 -99.04
CA ALA A 201 14.74 17.95 -97.99
C ALA A 201 16.06 17.32 -98.45
N ARG A 202 16.05 16.45 -99.47
CA ARG A 202 17.27 15.83 -100.03
C ARG A 202 18.20 16.82 -100.74
N GLN A 203 17.66 17.81 -101.46
CA GLN A 203 18.48 18.81 -102.15
C GLN A 203 19.03 19.85 -101.18
N ALA A 204 18.23 20.19 -100.15
CA ALA A 204 18.63 21.04 -99.04
C ALA A 204 19.82 20.47 -98.25
N GLN A 205 19.81 19.17 -97.93
CA GLN A 205 20.90 18.50 -97.23
C GLN A 205 22.19 18.42 -98.04
N LYS A 206 22.09 18.28 -99.37
CA LYS A 206 23.28 18.21 -100.23
C LYS A 206 24.07 19.53 -100.21
N ARG A 207 23.38 20.66 -100.31
CA ARG A 207 24.02 21.99 -100.25
C ARG A 207 24.55 22.36 -98.87
N LEU A 208 23.87 21.93 -97.81
CA LEU A 208 24.37 22.15 -96.45
C LEU A 208 25.66 21.37 -96.21
N ASN A 209 25.73 20.11 -96.65
CA ASN A 209 26.95 19.30 -96.52
C ASN A 209 28.10 19.85 -97.38
N GLU A 210 27.81 20.41 -98.56
CA GLU A 210 28.81 21.11 -99.38
C GLU A 210 29.33 22.39 -98.69
N ALA A 211 28.48 23.14 -97.98
CA ALA A 211 28.88 24.36 -97.27
C ALA A 211 29.62 24.11 -95.95
N VAL A 212 29.37 22.98 -95.27
CA VAL A 212 30.01 22.62 -93.98
C VAL A 212 31.35 21.89 -94.16
N MET A 213 31.68 21.44 -95.38
CA MET A 213 32.97 20.81 -95.72
C MET A 213 34.06 21.82 -96.13
N THR A 214 33.81 23.12 -95.96
CA THR A 214 34.78 24.22 -96.04
C THR A 214 34.88 24.89 -94.67
#